data_AF-A0A382TT39-F1
#
_entry.id   AF-A0A382TT39-F1
#
_cell.length_a   1.000
_cell.length_b   1.000
_cell.length_c   1.000
_cell.angle_alpha   90.00
_cell.angle_beta   90.00
_cell.angle_gamma   90.00
#
_symmetry.space_group_name_H-M   'P 1'
#
loop_
_entity.id
_entity.type
_entity.pdbx_description
1 polymer ?
#
loop_
_entity_poly.entity_id
_entity_poly.type
_entity_poly.pdbx_seq_one_letter_code
_entity_poly.pdbx_strand_id
1 'polypeptide(L)'
;RPQLDQLQKTSLIVGLGILIAAGGVALSMGQRAEFFQSYLLGFFFWTGIALGCWVLCMLHHLVTGRWGFLIQRILEAGMSTFPLLFILFLPVLFMGMQDLYPWARPEAASDPILQHKASYLNYGSFVGRAVLYFAIWIGTSFLLIKWSNAQDETGDPALSDRLQALSGPGIPLFGLSVTFASFDWLMSLDPHWFSTLYGILTIVSFSGATMAFVIIMMAYLRNHEPFARFADASRFYEWGKIELAFMLLWFYMMLSQFLIIWAANLPEENPWYIHRSTGGWEVYSFFLVLLRFVIPFCM
;
A
#
# COMPACT_ATOMS: atom_id res chain seq x y z
N ARG A 1 -0.24 -2.87 27.56
CA ARG A 1 0.24 -1.55 28.08
C ARG A 1 -0.98 -0.65 28.03
N PRO A 2 -1.54 -0.17 29.15
CA PRO A 2 -2.93 0.30 29.21
C PRO A 2 -3.29 1.40 28.20
N GLN A 3 -2.37 2.31 27.90
CA GLN A 3 -2.57 3.36 26.87
C GLN A 3 -2.68 2.81 25.44
N LEU A 4 -1.84 1.84 25.07
CA LEU A 4 -1.91 1.19 23.75
C LEU A 4 -3.16 0.31 23.64
N ASP A 5 -3.51 -0.39 24.72
CA ASP A 5 -4.71 -1.24 24.76
C ASP A 5 -5.99 -0.37 24.63
N GLN A 6 -5.98 0.83 25.21
CA GLN A 6 -7.06 1.81 25.06
C GLN A 6 -7.12 2.35 23.62
N LEU A 7 -5.99 2.79 23.05
CA LEU A 7 -5.92 3.26 21.66
C LEU A 7 -6.41 2.20 20.69
N GLN A 8 -6.03 0.93 20.88
CA GLN A 8 -6.49 -0.18 20.07
C GLN A 8 -8.02 -0.32 20.13
N LYS A 9 -8.60 -0.36 21.34
CA LYS A 9 -10.06 -0.47 21.52
C LYS A 9 -10.80 0.70 20.91
N THR A 10 -10.37 1.93 21.19
CA THR A 10 -11.00 3.14 20.64
C THR A 10 -10.91 3.16 19.12
N SER A 11 -9.75 2.84 18.53
CA SER A 11 -9.57 2.82 17.08
C SER A 11 -10.44 1.76 16.41
N LEU A 12 -10.58 0.58 17.00
CA LEU A 12 -11.46 -0.48 16.49
C LEU A 12 -12.93 -0.07 16.53
N ILE A 13 -13.39 0.50 17.66
CA ILE A 13 -14.79 0.93 17.82
C ILE A 13 -15.10 2.06 16.83
N VAL A 14 -14.24 3.07 16.75
CA VAL A 14 -14.42 4.20 15.84
C VAL A 14 -14.36 3.74 14.39
N GLY A 15 -13.36 2.93 14.02
CA GLY A 15 -13.20 2.43 12.65
C GLY A 15 -14.38 1.57 12.20
N LEU A 16 -14.81 0.61 13.03
CA LEU A 16 -15.97 -0.22 12.72
C LEU A 16 -17.27 0.59 12.70
N GLY A 17 -17.43 1.53 13.64
CA GLY A 17 -18.58 2.43 13.70
C GLY A 17 -18.72 3.28 12.44
N ILE A 18 -17.62 3.90 11.98
CA ILE A 18 -17.60 4.67 10.73
C ILE A 18 -17.90 3.78 9.52
N LEU A 19 -17.31 2.58 9.47
CA LEU A 19 -17.53 1.66 8.35
C LEU A 19 -18.98 1.21 8.24
N ILE A 20 -19.60 0.84 9.37
CA ILE A 20 -21.02 0.43 9.42
C ILE A 20 -21.92 1.61 9.08
N ALA A 21 -21.64 2.81 9.61
CA ALA A 21 -22.42 4.01 9.32
C ALA A 21 -22.34 4.37 7.83
N ALA A 22 -21.14 4.39 7.25
CA ALA A 22 -20.94 4.67 5.83
C ALA A 22 -21.63 3.64 4.93
N GLY A 23 -21.51 2.34 5.26
CA GLY A 23 -22.20 1.27 4.54
C GLY A 23 -23.73 1.37 4.66
N GLY A 24 -24.24 1.67 5.86
CA GLY A 24 -25.67 1.85 6.10
C GLY A 24 -26.26 3.03 5.33
N VAL A 25 -25.57 4.17 5.33
CA VAL A 25 -25.99 5.36 4.57
C VAL A 25 -25.97 5.06 3.07
N ALA A 26 -24.89 4.48 2.55
CA ALA A 26 -24.77 4.15 1.13
C ALA A 26 -25.86 3.18 0.66
N LEU A 27 -26.16 2.14 1.44
CA LEU A 27 -27.25 1.21 1.15
C LEU A 27 -28.62 1.89 1.21
N SER A 28 -28.84 2.79 2.17
CA SER A 28 -30.11 3.52 2.31
C SER A 28 -30.36 4.51 1.16
N MET A 29 -29.29 5.08 0.60
CA MET A 29 -29.35 6.05 -0.50
C MET A 29 -29.25 5.40 -1.89
N GLY A 30 -29.06 4.08 -1.97
CA GLY A 30 -28.84 3.37 -3.23
C GLY A 30 -27.49 3.65 -3.91
N GLN A 31 -26.56 4.31 -3.21
CA GLN A 31 -25.24 4.73 -3.71
C GLN A 31 -24.17 3.65 -3.47
N ARG A 32 -24.46 2.43 -3.95
CA ARG A 32 -23.62 1.27 -3.70
C ARG A 32 -22.26 1.37 -4.41
N ALA A 33 -22.23 1.89 -5.63
CA ALA A 33 -21.01 2.01 -6.42
C ALA A 33 -20.04 3.01 -5.80
N GLU A 34 -20.53 4.17 -5.38
CA GLU A 34 -19.76 5.23 -4.74
C GLU A 34 -19.14 4.77 -3.41
N PHE A 35 -19.88 3.95 -2.66
CA PHE A 35 -19.36 3.31 -1.45
C PHE A 35 -18.18 2.40 -1.76
N PHE A 36 -18.30 1.49 -2.73
CA PHE A 36 -17.20 0.57 -3.06
C PHE A 36 -15.98 1.30 -3.65
N GLN A 37 -16.18 2.38 -4.42
CA GLN A 37 -15.09 3.20 -4.94
C GLN A 37 -14.30 3.86 -3.78
N SER A 38 -15.03 4.46 -2.83
CA SER A 38 -14.44 5.08 -1.64
C SER A 38 -13.81 4.05 -0.70
N TYR A 39 -14.45 2.89 -0.57
CA TYR A 39 -13.97 1.76 0.23
C TYR A 39 -12.64 1.24 -0.32
N LEU A 40 -12.56 1.00 -1.63
CA LEU A 40 -11.36 0.52 -2.29
C LEU A 40 -10.20 1.52 -2.13
N LEU A 41 -10.46 2.82 -2.24
CA LEU A 41 -9.47 3.86 -2.00
C LEU A 41 -8.88 3.78 -0.58
N GLY A 42 -9.75 3.73 0.44
CA GLY A 42 -9.32 3.63 1.84
C GLY A 42 -8.60 2.32 2.13
N PHE A 43 -9.14 1.20 1.64
CA PHE A 43 -8.54 -0.12 1.76
C PHE A 43 -7.14 -0.15 1.14
N PHE A 44 -6.98 0.40 -0.06
CA PHE A 44 -5.71 0.41 -0.78
C PHE A 44 -4.67 1.29 -0.08
N PHE A 45 -5.08 2.42 0.49
CA PHE A 45 -4.20 3.28 1.29
C PHE A 45 -3.63 2.51 2.50
N TRP A 46 -4.48 1.89 3.31
CA TRP A 46 -4.03 1.14 4.51
C TRP A 46 -3.24 -0.12 4.16
N THR A 47 -3.63 -0.81 3.07
CA THR A 47 -2.85 -1.94 2.55
C THR A 47 -1.48 -1.48 2.08
N GLY A 48 -1.39 -0.30 1.46
CA GLY A 48 -0.14 0.32 1.07
C GLY A 48 0.80 0.59 2.24
N ILE A 49 0.27 1.10 3.36
CA ILE A 49 1.07 1.29 4.58
C ILE A 49 1.61 -0.04 5.10
N ALA A 50 0.79 -1.09 5.17
CA ALA A 50 1.20 -2.41 5.63
C ALA A 50 2.25 -3.07 4.70
N LEU A 51 2.06 -2.94 3.38
CA LEU A 51 3.00 -3.41 2.37
C LEU A 51 4.34 -2.67 2.44
N GLY A 52 4.31 -1.35 2.63
CA GLY A 52 5.51 -0.55 2.85
C GLY A 52 6.21 -0.93 4.16
N CYS A 53 5.47 -1.29 5.22
CA CYS A 53 6.05 -1.77 6.46
C CYS A 53 6.79 -3.10 6.24
N TRP A 54 6.19 -4.00 5.46
CA TRP A 54 6.77 -5.28 5.12
C TRP A 54 8.08 -5.14 4.33
N VAL A 55 8.10 -4.32 3.26
CA VAL A 55 9.34 -4.13 2.48
C VAL A 55 10.42 -3.39 3.26
N LEU A 56 10.08 -2.37 4.05
CA LEU A 56 11.08 -1.66 4.87
C LEU A 56 11.67 -2.56 5.96
N CYS A 57 10.87 -3.46 6.53
CA CYS A 57 11.36 -4.47 7.48
C CYS A 57 12.35 -5.43 6.81
N MET A 58 12.01 -5.97 5.64
CA MET A 58 12.91 -6.85 4.87
C MET A 58 14.19 -6.12 4.43
N LEU A 59 14.08 -4.87 3.99
CA LEU A 59 15.22 -4.04 3.64
C LEU A 59 16.13 -3.81 4.85
N HIS A 60 15.57 -3.60 6.04
CA HIS A 60 16.36 -3.46 7.26
C HIS A 60 17.15 -4.73 7.59
N HIS A 61 16.57 -5.92 7.40
CA HIS A 61 17.30 -7.18 7.63
C HIS A 61 18.39 -7.46 6.57
N LEU A 62 18.25 -6.91 5.36
CA LEU A 62 19.24 -7.06 4.30
C LEU A 62 20.37 -6.03 4.38
N VAL A 63 20.04 -4.78 4.71
CA VAL A 63 20.98 -3.67 4.74
C VAL A 63 21.45 -3.47 6.17
N THR A 64 22.74 -3.69 6.39
CA THR A 64 23.37 -3.40 7.68
C THR A 64 23.25 -1.91 7.99
N GLY A 65 22.56 -1.57 9.07
CA GLY A 65 22.36 -0.18 9.45
C GLY A 65 21.57 -0.05 10.74
N ARG A 66 21.95 0.93 11.57
CA ARG A 66 21.28 1.22 12.84
C ARG A 66 19.93 1.96 12.67
N TRP A 67 19.64 2.45 11.47
CA TRP A 67 18.45 3.27 11.17
C TRP A 67 17.13 2.52 11.37
N GLY A 68 17.10 1.21 11.06
CA GLY A 68 15.89 0.40 11.11
C GLY A 68 15.54 -0.15 12.50
N PHE A 69 16.52 -0.23 13.42
CA PHE A 69 16.33 -0.90 14.71
C PHE A 69 15.24 -0.24 15.56
N LEU A 70 15.19 1.10 15.60
CA LEU A 70 14.19 1.83 16.40
C LEU A 70 12.78 1.72 15.81
N ILE A 71 12.67 1.60 14.49
CA ILE A 71 11.37 1.54 13.80
C ILE A 71 10.89 0.11 13.57
N GLN A 72 11.75 -0.89 13.78
CA GLN A 72 11.47 -2.30 13.51
C GLN A 72 10.16 -2.77 14.13
N ARG A 73 9.89 -2.46 15.40
CA ARG A 73 8.64 -2.87 16.08
C ARG A 73 7.41 -2.16 15.52
N ILE A 74 7.55 -0.95 14.97
CA ILE A 74 6.47 -0.23 14.27
C ILE A 74 6.21 -0.91 12.92
N LEU A 75 7.28 -1.27 12.19
CA LEU A 75 7.17 -1.98 10.90
C LEU A 75 6.50 -3.35 11.08
N GLU A 76 6.95 -4.13 12.07
CA GLU A 76 6.36 -5.42 12.42
C GLU A 76 4.89 -5.30 12.83
N ALA A 77 4.55 -4.31 13.65
CA ALA A 77 3.15 -4.02 14.00
C ALA A 77 2.31 -3.67 12.75
N GLY A 78 2.85 -2.88 11.83
CA GLY A 78 2.18 -2.54 10.57
C GLY A 78 1.91 -3.76 9.70
N MET A 79 2.92 -4.62 9.45
CA MET A 79 2.73 -5.82 8.64
C MET A 79 1.92 -6.93 9.36
N SER A 80 1.78 -6.88 10.68
CA SER A 80 0.89 -7.79 11.42
C SER A 80 -0.60 -7.56 11.12
N THR A 81 -0.94 -6.47 10.41
CA THR A 81 -2.33 -6.15 10.04
C THR A 81 -2.82 -6.89 8.79
N PHE A 82 -1.97 -7.63 8.07
CA PHE A 82 -2.39 -8.34 6.85
C PHE A 82 -3.60 -9.28 7.03
N PRO A 83 -3.76 -10.05 8.13
CA PRO A 83 -4.97 -10.84 8.35
C PRO A 83 -6.24 -10.00 8.46
N LEU A 84 -6.16 -8.83 9.09
CA LEU A 84 -7.29 -7.89 9.15
C LEU A 84 -7.60 -7.33 7.76
N LEU A 85 -6.58 -6.95 7.00
CA LEU A 85 -6.75 -6.47 5.63
C LEU A 85 -7.36 -7.54 4.72
N PHE A 86 -7.01 -8.81 4.90
CA PHE A 86 -7.66 -9.91 4.17
C PHE A 86 -9.17 -9.96 4.45
N ILE A 87 -9.58 -9.85 5.72
CA ILE A 87 -11.01 -9.81 6.11
C ILE A 87 -11.70 -8.58 5.49
N LEU A 88 -11.04 -7.42 5.53
CA LEU A 88 -11.53 -6.19 4.90
C LEU A 88 -11.54 -6.26 3.36
N PHE A 89 -10.83 -7.20 2.75
CA PHE A 89 -10.92 -7.38 1.29
C PHE A 89 -12.12 -8.22 0.86
N LEU A 90 -12.73 -9.01 1.76
CA LEU A 90 -13.85 -9.89 1.44
C LEU A 90 -15.09 -9.15 0.88
N PRO A 91 -15.51 -7.98 1.41
CA PRO A 91 -16.61 -7.22 0.82
C PRO A 91 -16.38 -6.83 -0.63
N VAL A 92 -15.13 -6.50 -1.01
CA VAL A 92 -14.77 -6.21 -2.41
C VAL A 92 -14.98 -7.45 -3.27
N LEU A 93 -14.51 -8.61 -2.81
CA LEU A 93 -14.60 -9.87 -3.56
C LEU A 93 -16.02 -10.37 -3.75
N PHE A 94 -16.86 -10.33 -2.72
CA PHE A 94 -18.20 -10.94 -2.76
C PHE A 94 -19.31 -9.98 -3.15
N MET A 95 -19.12 -8.67 -2.93
CA MET A 95 -20.18 -7.66 -3.13
C MET A 95 -19.76 -6.58 -4.11
N GLY A 96 -18.51 -6.12 -4.09
CA GLY A 96 -18.06 -4.96 -4.86
C GLY A 96 -17.65 -5.24 -6.31
N MET A 97 -17.52 -6.49 -6.74
CA MET A 97 -16.88 -6.82 -8.03
C MET A 97 -17.57 -6.18 -9.23
N GLN A 98 -18.89 -6.31 -9.36
CA GLN A 98 -19.66 -5.74 -10.49
C GLN A 98 -19.77 -4.22 -10.40
N ASP A 99 -19.76 -3.67 -9.19
CA ASP A 99 -19.83 -2.23 -8.97
C ASP A 99 -18.52 -1.55 -9.38
N LEU A 100 -17.38 -2.17 -9.03
CA LEU A 100 -16.04 -1.61 -9.22
C LEU A 100 -15.44 -1.89 -10.59
N TYR A 101 -15.55 -3.13 -11.07
CA TYR A 101 -14.76 -3.59 -12.20
C TYR A 101 -15.63 -3.76 -13.45
N PRO A 102 -15.40 -2.97 -14.51
CA PRO A 102 -16.17 -3.08 -15.76
C PRO A 102 -16.10 -4.48 -16.39
N TRP A 103 -14.95 -5.15 -16.27
CA TRP A 103 -14.72 -6.51 -16.78
C TRP A 103 -15.51 -7.61 -16.04
N ALA A 104 -16.07 -7.31 -14.86
CA ALA A 104 -16.91 -8.25 -14.12
C ALA A 104 -18.41 -8.14 -14.47
N ARG A 105 -18.80 -7.16 -15.30
CA ARG A 105 -20.19 -6.93 -15.69
C ARG A 105 -20.54 -7.72 -16.96
N PRO A 106 -21.82 -8.07 -17.20
CA PRO A 106 -22.23 -8.81 -18.39
C PRO A 106 -21.88 -8.11 -19.71
N GLU A 107 -21.83 -6.77 -19.73
CA GLU A 107 -21.51 -5.99 -20.92
C GLU A 107 -20.08 -6.24 -21.42
N ALA A 108 -19.18 -6.71 -20.55
CA ALA A 108 -17.79 -7.02 -20.89
C ALA A 108 -17.66 -8.10 -21.98
N ALA A 109 -18.67 -8.95 -22.15
CA ALA A 109 -18.67 -9.99 -23.19
C ALA A 109 -18.71 -9.42 -24.61
N SER A 110 -19.14 -8.16 -24.78
CA SER A 110 -19.24 -7.51 -26.10
C SER A 110 -17.95 -6.79 -26.53
N ASP A 111 -17.00 -6.63 -25.61
CA ASP A 111 -15.80 -5.83 -25.80
C ASP A 111 -14.59 -6.70 -26.23
N PRO A 112 -14.02 -6.50 -27.42
CA PRO A 112 -12.87 -7.29 -27.91
C PRO A 112 -11.63 -7.23 -27.01
N ILE A 113 -11.37 -6.08 -26.37
CA ILE A 113 -10.19 -5.89 -25.51
C ILE A 113 -10.36 -6.70 -24.22
N LEU A 114 -11.57 -6.69 -23.65
CA LEU A 114 -11.90 -7.47 -22.46
C LEU A 114 -11.89 -8.97 -22.74
N GLN A 115 -12.36 -9.41 -23.90
CA GLN A 115 -12.24 -10.80 -24.34
C GLN A 115 -10.78 -11.25 -24.40
N HIS A 116 -9.88 -10.41 -24.93
CA HIS A 116 -8.45 -10.74 -24.98
C HIS A 116 -7.83 -10.84 -23.57
N LYS A 117 -8.30 -10.03 -22.62
CA LYS A 117 -7.85 -10.03 -21.22
C LYS A 117 -8.55 -11.08 -20.35
N ALA A 118 -9.58 -11.77 -20.83
CA ALA A 118 -10.42 -12.67 -20.03
C ALA A 118 -9.66 -13.86 -19.41
N SER A 119 -8.53 -14.28 -19.99
CA SER A 119 -7.65 -15.30 -19.40
C SER A 119 -7.05 -14.86 -18.06
N TYR A 120 -6.79 -13.56 -17.91
CA TYR A 120 -6.25 -12.94 -16.70
C TYR A 120 -7.35 -12.29 -15.84
N LEU A 121 -8.23 -11.49 -16.44
CA LEU A 121 -9.35 -10.79 -15.79
C LEU A 121 -10.63 -11.64 -15.85
N ASN A 122 -10.67 -12.68 -15.02
CA ASN A 122 -11.89 -13.43 -14.73
C ASN A 122 -12.03 -13.64 -13.23
N TYR A 123 -13.26 -13.88 -12.77
CA TYR A 123 -13.57 -13.96 -11.35
C TYR A 123 -12.73 -15.01 -10.61
N GLY A 124 -12.60 -16.22 -11.16
CA GLY A 124 -11.85 -17.31 -10.53
C GLY A 124 -10.35 -17.00 -10.40
N SER A 125 -9.74 -16.49 -11.46
CA SER A 125 -8.31 -16.14 -11.47
C SER A 125 -8.02 -14.93 -10.58
N PHE A 126 -8.90 -13.93 -10.57
CA PHE A 126 -8.78 -12.75 -9.70
C PHE A 126 -8.83 -13.15 -8.22
N VAL A 127 -9.82 -13.95 -7.81
CA VAL A 127 -9.93 -14.44 -6.43
C VAL A 127 -8.74 -15.32 -6.05
N GLY A 128 -8.34 -16.23 -6.93
CA GLY A 128 -7.18 -17.10 -6.71
C GLY A 128 -5.89 -16.32 -6.49
N ARG A 129 -5.66 -15.28 -7.31
CA ARG A 129 -4.50 -14.38 -7.17
C ARG A 129 -4.58 -13.54 -5.89
N ALA A 130 -5.74 -12.99 -5.55
CA ALA A 130 -5.92 -12.25 -4.31
C ALA A 130 -5.59 -13.10 -3.07
N VAL A 131 -6.11 -14.34 -3.02
CA VAL A 131 -5.79 -15.29 -1.94
C VAL A 131 -4.30 -15.61 -1.92
N LEU A 132 -3.68 -15.81 -3.08
CA LEU A 132 -2.24 -16.05 -3.18
C LEU A 132 -1.42 -14.87 -2.63
N TYR A 133 -1.78 -13.64 -2.97
CA TYR A 133 -1.09 -12.44 -2.46
C TYR A 133 -1.16 -12.38 -0.93
N PHE A 134 -2.35 -12.51 -0.36
CA PHE A 134 -2.51 -12.50 1.10
C PHE A 134 -1.83 -13.68 1.79
N ALA A 135 -1.84 -14.87 1.18
CA ALA A 135 -1.11 -16.03 1.72
C ALA A 135 0.40 -15.76 1.79
N ILE A 136 0.97 -15.15 0.74
CA ILE A 136 2.38 -14.73 0.72
C ILE A 136 2.64 -13.68 1.80
N TRP A 137 1.84 -12.62 1.85
CA TRP A 137 2.06 -11.49 2.76
C TRP A 137 1.90 -11.89 4.23
N ILE A 138 0.84 -12.63 4.57
CA ILE A 138 0.59 -13.14 5.92
C ILE A 138 1.65 -14.17 6.31
N GLY A 139 1.97 -15.12 5.42
CA GLY A 139 2.93 -16.17 5.71
C GLY A 139 4.33 -15.63 5.98
N THR A 140 4.81 -14.72 5.13
CA THR A 140 6.13 -14.10 5.30
C THR A 140 6.19 -13.15 6.48
N SER A 141 5.16 -12.31 6.69
CA SER A 141 5.12 -11.41 7.86
C SER A 141 5.09 -12.19 9.17
N PHE A 142 4.32 -13.27 9.24
CA PHE A 142 4.26 -14.14 10.42
C PHE A 142 5.63 -14.75 10.75
N LEU A 143 6.37 -15.25 9.75
CA LEU A 143 7.70 -15.81 9.97
C LEU A 143 8.71 -14.76 10.43
N LEU A 144 8.70 -13.56 9.81
CA LEU A 144 9.57 -12.44 10.21
C LEU A 144 9.30 -12.04 11.67
N ILE A 145 8.04 -11.84 12.05
CA ILE A 145 7.67 -11.46 13.42
C ILE A 145 8.04 -12.58 14.40
N LYS A 146 7.75 -13.84 14.05
CA LYS A 146 8.04 -14.99 14.91
C LYS A 146 9.54 -15.11 15.21
N TRP A 147 10.39 -15.00 14.19
CA TRP A 147 11.84 -15.11 14.38
C TRP A 147 12.44 -13.89 15.04
N SER A 148 11.91 -12.69 14.77
CA SER A 148 12.30 -11.46 15.45
C SER A 148 11.99 -11.49 16.95
N ASN A 149 10.82 -12.00 17.35
CA ASN A 149 10.49 -12.19 18.77
C ASN A 149 11.39 -13.24 19.42
N ALA A 150 11.65 -14.36 18.74
CA ALA A 150 12.57 -15.38 19.24
C ALA A 150 14.01 -14.84 19.40
N GLN A 151 14.42 -13.88 18.56
CA GLN A 151 15.72 -13.25 18.65
C GLN A 151 15.84 -12.41 19.93
N ASP A 152 14.79 -11.69 20.30
CA ASP A 152 14.76 -10.92 21.56
C ASP A 152 14.80 -11.84 22.80
N GLU A 153 14.17 -13.01 22.74
CA GLU A 153 14.13 -13.97 23.84
C GLU A 153 15.42 -14.76 24.03
N THR A 154 16.04 -15.20 22.93
CA THR A 154 17.16 -16.16 22.96
C THR A 154 18.52 -15.52 22.72
N GLY A 155 18.57 -14.37 22.02
CA GLY A 155 19.82 -13.76 21.56
C GLY A 155 20.59 -14.60 20.52
N ASP A 156 19.98 -15.64 19.94
CA ASP A 156 20.64 -16.54 19.00
C ASP A 156 21.00 -15.82 17.68
N PRO A 157 22.30 -15.71 17.33
CA PRO A 157 22.73 -15.09 16.08
C PRO A 157 22.15 -15.78 14.83
N ALA A 158 21.89 -17.08 14.87
CA ALA A 158 21.36 -17.83 13.73
C ALA A 158 19.96 -17.36 13.30
N LEU A 159 19.22 -16.68 14.18
CA LEU A 159 17.93 -16.07 13.83
C LEU A 159 18.09 -14.85 12.93
N SER A 160 19.19 -14.10 13.06
CA SER A 160 19.51 -12.98 12.15
C SER A 160 19.74 -13.50 10.74
N ASP A 161 20.47 -14.61 10.60
CA ASP A 161 20.74 -15.25 9.32
C ASP A 161 19.44 -15.74 8.65
N ARG A 162 18.49 -16.27 9.44
CA ARG A 162 17.17 -16.68 8.92
C ARG A 162 16.33 -15.50 8.45
N LEU A 163 16.32 -14.39 9.21
CA LEU A 163 15.63 -13.16 8.83
C LEU A 163 16.20 -12.60 7.53
N GLN A 164 17.53 -12.59 7.38
CA GLN A 164 18.21 -12.16 6.16
C GLN A 164 17.90 -13.12 4.98
N ALA A 165 17.98 -14.43 5.21
CA ALA A 165 17.73 -15.45 4.20
C ALA A 165 16.28 -15.46 3.69
N LEU A 166 15.31 -15.08 4.52
CA LEU A 166 13.93 -14.88 4.09
C LEU A 166 13.73 -13.53 3.39
N SER A 167 14.37 -12.47 3.88
CA SER A 167 14.24 -11.13 3.32
C SER A 167 14.83 -11.02 1.90
N GLY A 168 15.91 -11.75 1.61
CA GLY A 168 16.56 -11.78 0.29
C GLY A 168 15.60 -12.10 -0.87
N PRO A 169 15.00 -13.31 -0.91
CA PRO A 169 13.96 -13.64 -1.87
C PRO A 169 12.61 -12.95 -1.57
N GLY A 170 12.40 -12.45 -0.35
CA GLY A 170 11.21 -11.69 0.04
C GLY A 170 11.04 -10.38 -0.73
N ILE A 171 12.11 -9.65 -1.01
CA ILE A 171 12.07 -8.39 -1.79
C ILE A 171 11.55 -8.57 -3.23
N PRO A 172 12.09 -9.48 -4.07
CA PRO A 172 11.54 -9.70 -5.41
C PRO A 172 10.12 -10.28 -5.35
N LEU A 173 9.81 -11.12 -4.35
CA LEU A 173 8.45 -11.62 -4.12
C LEU A 173 7.46 -10.48 -3.79
N PHE A 174 7.88 -9.52 -2.97
CA PHE A 174 7.15 -8.28 -2.74
C PHE A 174 6.95 -7.51 -4.05
N GLY A 175 8.01 -7.27 -4.81
CA GLY A 175 7.93 -6.52 -6.06
C GLY A 175 6.93 -7.11 -7.05
N LEU A 176 6.96 -8.43 -7.24
CA LEU A 176 6.04 -9.15 -8.11
C LEU A 176 4.60 -9.15 -7.57
N SER A 177 4.41 -9.53 -6.30
CA SER A 177 3.06 -9.63 -5.71
C SER A 177 2.35 -8.29 -5.66
N VAL A 178 3.04 -7.20 -5.29
CA VAL A 178 2.46 -5.85 -5.26
C VAL A 178 2.20 -5.32 -6.66
N THR A 179 3.07 -5.62 -7.62
CA THR A 179 2.83 -5.24 -9.03
C THR A 179 1.56 -5.90 -9.56
N PHE A 180 1.42 -7.21 -9.43
CA PHE A 180 0.21 -7.89 -9.91
C PHE A 180 -1.04 -7.49 -9.10
N ALA A 181 -0.92 -7.28 -7.79
CA ALA A 181 -2.03 -6.75 -6.98
C ALA A 181 -2.45 -5.34 -7.43
N SER A 182 -1.50 -4.47 -7.81
CA SER A 182 -1.82 -3.13 -8.34
C SER A 182 -2.51 -3.20 -9.71
N PHE A 183 -2.14 -4.18 -10.54
CA PHE A 183 -2.78 -4.42 -11.83
C PHE A 183 -4.21 -4.93 -11.64
N ASP A 184 -4.39 -5.87 -10.72
CA ASP A 184 -5.70 -6.43 -10.41
C ASP A 184 -6.61 -5.39 -9.77
N TRP A 185 -6.18 -4.73 -8.69
CA TRP A 185 -7.09 -3.96 -7.85
C TRP A 185 -7.30 -2.53 -8.31
N LEU A 186 -6.33 -1.93 -8.99
CA LEU A 186 -6.44 -0.55 -9.44
C LEU A 186 -6.40 -0.39 -10.95
N MET A 187 -5.40 -0.96 -11.64
CA MET A 187 -5.28 -0.78 -13.09
C MET A 187 -6.50 -1.34 -13.82
N SER A 188 -7.04 -2.47 -13.36
CA SER A 188 -8.22 -3.11 -13.96
C SER A 188 -9.55 -2.34 -13.75
N LEU A 189 -9.56 -1.27 -12.95
CA LEU A 189 -10.71 -0.35 -12.87
C LEU A 189 -10.94 0.35 -14.21
N ASP A 190 -9.86 0.60 -14.96
CA ASP A 190 -9.90 1.01 -16.36
C ASP A 190 -9.21 -0.07 -17.22
N PRO A 191 -9.94 -1.11 -17.63
CA PRO A 191 -9.35 -2.25 -18.30
C PRO A 191 -8.92 -1.96 -19.74
N HIS A 192 -9.18 -0.77 -20.29
CA HIS A 192 -8.64 -0.36 -21.59
C HIS A 192 -7.22 0.18 -21.45
N TRP A 193 -6.94 0.82 -20.31
CA TRP A 193 -5.64 1.38 -20.02
C TRP A 193 -4.65 0.34 -19.50
N PHE A 194 -3.36 0.56 -19.77
CA PHE A 194 -2.27 -0.23 -19.20
C PHE A 194 -1.00 0.61 -19.09
N SER A 195 -0.18 0.30 -18.09
CA SER A 195 1.14 0.91 -17.94
C SER A 195 2.05 0.00 -17.14
N THR A 196 3.18 -0.40 -17.73
CA THR A 196 4.20 -1.23 -17.05
C THR A 196 4.77 -0.54 -15.82
N LEU A 197 4.91 0.80 -15.85
CA LEU A 197 5.45 1.59 -14.74
C LEU A 197 4.48 1.70 -13.55
N TYR A 198 3.22 1.28 -13.69
CA TYR A 198 2.20 1.48 -12.67
C TYR A 198 2.48 0.69 -11.38
N GLY A 199 3.01 -0.53 -11.51
CA GLY A 199 3.37 -1.37 -10.37
C GLY A 199 4.50 -0.79 -9.53
N ILE A 200 5.58 -0.35 -10.17
CA ILE A 200 6.71 0.24 -9.45
C ILE A 200 6.36 1.62 -8.86
N LEU A 201 5.54 2.41 -9.56
CA LEU A 201 5.03 3.67 -9.03
C LEU A 201 4.18 3.46 -7.76
N THR A 202 3.40 2.37 -7.73
CA THR A 202 2.64 1.94 -6.55
C THR A 202 3.58 1.57 -5.41
N ILE A 203 4.59 0.74 -5.66
CA ILE A 203 5.59 0.32 -4.66
C ILE A 203 6.27 1.54 -4.04
N VAL A 204 6.79 2.45 -4.85
CA VAL A 204 7.48 3.66 -4.36
C VAL A 204 6.53 4.55 -3.57
N SER A 205 5.27 4.68 -4.02
CA SER A 205 4.25 5.45 -3.30
C SER A 205 3.96 4.86 -1.92
N PHE A 206 3.84 3.53 -1.82
CA PHE A 206 3.61 2.84 -0.57
C PHE A 206 4.80 2.93 0.37
N SER A 207 6.01 2.72 -0.12
CA SER A 207 7.23 2.84 0.70
C SER A 207 7.41 4.25 1.26
N GLY A 208 7.19 5.30 0.46
CA GLY A 208 7.21 6.69 0.93
C GLY A 208 6.11 6.98 1.95
N ALA A 209 4.86 6.60 1.66
CA ALA A 209 3.75 6.80 2.59
C ALA A 209 3.97 6.09 3.94
N THR A 210 4.53 4.87 3.91
CA THR A 210 4.91 4.16 5.14
C THR A 210 6.04 4.87 5.87
N MET A 211 7.05 5.36 5.17
CA MET A 211 8.18 6.02 5.82
C MET A 211 7.71 7.30 6.55
N ALA A 212 6.87 8.12 5.91
CA ALA A 212 6.18 9.24 6.55
C ALA A 212 5.34 8.79 7.77
N PHE A 213 4.55 7.72 7.63
CA PHE A 213 3.76 7.16 8.73
C PHE A 213 4.64 6.74 9.91
N VAL A 214 5.75 6.04 9.66
CA VAL A 214 6.70 5.59 10.68
C VAL A 214 7.35 6.77 11.39
N ILE A 215 7.72 7.84 10.67
CA ILE A 215 8.27 9.06 11.27
C ILE A 215 7.24 9.71 12.19
N ILE A 216 5.98 9.82 11.78
CA ILE A 216 4.88 10.36 12.60
C ILE A 216 4.67 9.49 13.85
N MET A 217 4.63 8.17 13.69
CA MET A 217 4.47 7.23 14.81
C MET A 217 5.63 7.33 15.78
N MET A 218 6.86 7.44 15.28
CA MET A 218 8.04 7.63 16.14
C MET A 218 8.01 8.99 16.83
N ALA A 219 7.58 10.06 16.17
CA ALA A 219 7.42 11.38 16.80
C ALA A 219 6.37 11.35 17.93
N TYR A 220 5.31 10.57 17.78
CA TYR A 220 4.32 10.35 18.84
C TYR A 220 4.88 9.51 20.00
N LEU A 221 5.65 8.47 19.69
CA LEU A 221 6.21 7.54 20.69
C LEU A 221 7.51 8.03 21.34
N ARG A 222 8.18 9.05 20.79
CA ARG A 222 9.52 9.47 21.22
C ARG A 222 9.65 9.81 22.69
N ASN A 223 8.58 10.26 23.34
CA ASN A 223 8.60 10.65 24.75
C ASN A 223 8.31 9.46 25.70
N HIS A 224 8.06 8.26 25.16
CA HIS A 224 7.72 7.07 25.92
C HIS A 224 8.90 6.09 25.94
N GLU A 225 9.14 5.44 27.08
CA GLU A 225 10.15 4.39 27.20
C GLU A 225 9.75 3.14 26.37
N PRO A 226 10.70 2.48 25.68
CA PRO A 226 12.15 2.72 25.70
C PRO A 226 12.66 3.76 24.68
N PHE A 227 11.79 4.32 23.83
CA PHE A 227 12.20 5.18 22.70
C PHE A 227 12.80 6.51 23.15
N ALA A 228 12.38 7.04 24.30
CA ALA A 228 12.91 8.28 24.87
C ALA A 228 14.44 8.29 25.04
N ARG A 229 15.07 7.12 25.18
CA ARG A 229 16.52 6.99 25.33
C ARG A 229 17.29 7.03 24.02
N PHE A 230 16.63 6.73 22.90
CA PHE A 230 17.31 6.46 21.63
C PHE A 230 16.78 7.26 20.44
N ALA A 231 15.59 7.86 20.54
CA ALA A 231 14.96 8.65 19.48
C ALA A 231 15.42 10.12 19.51
N ASP A 232 16.69 10.34 19.19
CA ASP A 232 17.30 11.67 19.10
C ASP A 232 17.10 12.32 17.71
N ALA A 233 17.42 13.61 17.59
CA ALA A 233 17.23 14.37 16.36
C ALA A 233 18.04 13.81 15.17
N SER A 234 19.18 13.18 15.42
CA SER A 234 20.01 12.60 14.35
C SER A 234 19.28 11.46 13.62
N ARG A 235 18.50 10.64 14.34
CA ARG A 235 17.70 9.56 13.74
C ARG A 235 16.57 10.09 12.87
N PHE A 236 15.88 11.14 13.32
CA PHE A 236 14.87 11.81 12.50
C PHE A 236 15.48 12.42 11.23
N TYR A 237 16.70 12.95 11.31
CA TYR A 237 17.42 13.43 10.12
C TYR A 237 17.79 12.29 9.15
N GLU A 238 18.23 11.13 9.65
CA GLU A 238 18.48 9.94 8.82
C GLU A 238 17.21 9.46 8.10
N TRP A 239 16.09 9.40 8.82
CA TRP A 239 14.79 9.03 8.26
C TRP A 239 14.24 10.06 7.28
N GLY A 240 14.46 11.35 7.54
CA GLY A 240 14.10 12.44 6.62
C GLY A 240 14.83 12.32 5.27
N LYS A 241 16.10 11.89 5.27
CA LYS A 241 16.82 11.61 4.01
C LYS A 241 16.21 10.44 3.23
N ILE A 242 15.72 9.40 3.92
CA ILE A 242 15.05 8.25 3.27
C ILE A 242 13.71 8.70 2.67
N GLU A 243 12.93 9.50 3.42
CA GLU A 243 11.68 10.09 2.92
C GLU A 243 11.91 10.97 1.70
N LEU A 244 12.91 11.86 1.76
CA LEU A 244 13.32 12.70 0.64
C LEU A 244 13.70 11.86 -0.59
N ALA A 245 14.42 10.75 -0.40
CA ALA A 245 14.77 9.84 -1.49
C ALA A 245 13.54 9.17 -2.11
N PHE A 246 12.56 8.70 -1.31
CA PHE A 246 11.31 8.16 -1.83
C PHE A 246 10.48 9.21 -2.58
N MET A 247 10.43 10.44 -2.06
CA MET A 247 9.74 11.55 -2.72
C MET A 247 10.37 11.89 -4.07
N LEU A 248 11.70 11.99 -4.15
CA LEU A 248 12.42 12.25 -5.40
C LEU A 248 12.22 11.13 -6.41
N LEU A 249 12.31 9.87 -5.96
CA LEU A 249 12.05 8.70 -6.80
C LEU A 249 10.62 8.67 -7.32
N TRP A 250 9.65 8.98 -6.46
CA TRP A 250 8.24 9.07 -6.84
C TRP A 250 8.03 10.15 -7.90
N PHE A 251 8.56 11.36 -7.68
CA PHE A 251 8.41 12.46 -8.64
C PHE A 251 9.05 12.12 -9.98
N TYR A 252 10.25 11.54 -9.98
CA TYR A 252 10.92 11.06 -11.19
C TYR A 252 10.06 10.06 -11.96
N MET A 253 9.52 9.03 -11.29
CA MET A 253 8.70 8.02 -11.95
C MET A 253 7.38 8.58 -12.46
N MET A 254 6.69 9.39 -11.65
CA MET A 254 5.43 10.02 -12.03
C MET A 254 5.61 10.92 -13.26
N LEU A 255 6.66 11.76 -13.25
CA LEU A 255 7.00 12.63 -14.38
C LEU A 255 7.40 11.81 -15.61
N SER A 256 8.19 10.75 -15.44
CA SER A 256 8.60 9.88 -16.56
C SER A 256 7.40 9.19 -17.21
N GLN A 257 6.46 8.66 -16.42
CA GLN A 257 5.22 8.08 -16.93
C GLN A 257 4.43 9.12 -17.73
N PHE A 258 4.28 10.32 -17.17
CA PHE A 258 3.55 11.40 -17.81
C PHE A 258 4.19 11.80 -19.14
N LEU A 259 5.51 12.04 -19.15
CA LEU A 259 6.23 12.46 -20.35
C LEU A 259 6.16 11.42 -21.46
N ILE A 260 6.25 10.13 -21.15
CA ILE A 260 6.16 9.06 -22.15
C ILE A 260 4.75 9.01 -22.76
N ILE A 261 3.71 8.97 -21.93
CA ILE A 261 2.32 8.90 -22.41
C ILE A 261 1.95 10.18 -23.17
N TRP A 262 2.38 11.34 -22.68
CA TRP A 262 2.12 12.63 -23.33
C TRP A 262 2.86 12.74 -24.68
N ALA A 263 4.13 12.32 -24.75
CA ALA A 263 4.91 12.42 -25.97
C ALA A 263 4.44 11.42 -27.06
N ALA A 264 4.06 10.20 -26.68
CA ALA A 264 3.54 9.21 -27.61
C ALA A 264 2.08 9.48 -28.01
N ASN A 265 1.27 10.01 -27.08
CA ASN A 265 -0.13 10.37 -27.25
C ASN A 265 -0.99 9.26 -27.90
N LEU A 266 -0.75 8.01 -27.49
CA LEU A 266 -1.52 6.86 -27.99
C LEU A 266 -2.96 6.89 -27.46
N PRO A 267 -3.99 6.63 -28.28
CA PRO A 267 -5.40 6.64 -27.86
C PRO A 267 -5.74 5.68 -26.71
N GLU A 268 -4.97 4.61 -26.54
CA GLU A 268 -5.15 3.61 -25.49
C GLU A 268 -4.57 4.06 -24.15
N GLU A 269 -3.58 4.96 -24.15
CA GLU A 269 -2.82 5.35 -22.96
C GLU A 269 -3.15 6.77 -22.47
N ASN A 270 -3.44 7.68 -23.40
CA ASN A 270 -3.72 9.08 -23.08
C ASN A 270 -5.00 9.33 -22.26
N PRO A 271 -6.07 8.49 -22.26
CA PRO A 271 -7.29 8.79 -21.52
C PRO A 271 -7.02 8.93 -20.02
N TRP A 272 -6.06 8.17 -19.50
CA TRP A 272 -5.66 8.23 -18.09
C TRP A 272 -5.30 9.64 -17.61
N TYR A 273 -4.53 10.39 -18.41
CA TYR A 273 -4.11 11.75 -18.07
C TYR A 273 -5.15 12.80 -18.48
N ILE A 274 -5.93 12.56 -19.54
CA ILE A 274 -7.03 13.47 -19.93
C ILE A 274 -8.09 13.51 -18.83
N HIS A 275 -8.52 12.36 -18.33
CA HIS A 275 -9.48 12.27 -17.23
C HIS A 275 -8.97 12.93 -15.95
N ARG A 276 -7.65 13.03 -15.75
CA ARG A 276 -7.00 13.63 -14.58
C ARG A 276 -6.56 15.08 -14.75
N SER A 277 -6.84 15.66 -15.93
CA SER A 277 -6.50 17.04 -16.28
C SER A 277 -7.72 17.86 -16.71
N THR A 278 -8.92 17.27 -16.59
CA THR A 278 -10.19 17.91 -16.97
C THR A 278 -11.28 17.62 -15.93
N GLY A 279 -12.37 18.39 -15.95
CA GLY A 279 -13.53 18.13 -15.11
C GLY A 279 -13.31 18.41 -13.61
N GLY A 280 -12.35 19.27 -13.27
CA GLY A 280 -11.98 19.62 -11.90
C GLY A 280 -10.80 18.80 -11.36
N TRP A 281 -10.42 17.70 -12.02
CA TRP A 281 -9.27 16.87 -11.62
C TRP A 281 -7.93 17.59 -11.76
N GLU A 282 -7.85 18.61 -12.62
CA GLU A 282 -6.67 19.47 -12.77
C GLU A 282 -6.28 20.16 -11.45
N VAL A 283 -7.26 20.53 -10.63
CA VAL A 283 -7.02 21.14 -9.31
C VAL A 283 -6.36 20.14 -8.37
N TYR A 284 -6.85 18.91 -8.34
CA TYR A 284 -6.27 17.83 -7.53
C TYR A 284 -4.87 17.45 -8.02
N SER A 285 -4.65 17.38 -9.33
CA SER A 285 -3.34 17.12 -9.92
C SER A 285 -2.33 18.23 -9.57
N PHE A 286 -2.75 19.50 -9.58
CA PHE A 286 -1.93 20.62 -9.13
C PHE A 286 -1.56 20.50 -7.65
N PHE A 287 -2.54 20.28 -6.77
CA PHE A 287 -2.28 20.14 -5.33
C PHE A 287 -1.47 18.87 -5.01
N LEU A 288 -1.62 17.80 -5.78
CA LEU A 288 -0.79 16.61 -5.65
C LEU A 288 0.69 16.95 -5.86
N VAL A 289 1.03 17.67 -6.94
CA VAL A 289 2.42 18.08 -7.20
C VAL A 289 2.90 19.08 -6.14
N LEU A 290 2.07 20.05 -5.78
CA LEU A 290 2.43 21.09 -4.80
C LEU A 290 2.70 20.49 -3.41
N LEU A 291 1.76 19.71 -2.88
CA LEU A 291 1.80 19.20 -1.50
C LEU A 291 2.71 17.98 -1.35
N ARG A 292 2.82 17.13 -2.37
CA ARG A 292 3.64 15.90 -2.29
C ARG A 292 5.08 16.11 -2.70
N PHE A 293 5.36 17.10 -3.56
CA PHE A 293 6.71 17.33 -4.08
C PHE A 293 7.24 18.74 -3.78
N VAL A 294 6.59 19.80 -4.27
CA VAL A 294 7.17 21.16 -4.22
C VAL A 294 7.39 21.65 -2.79
N ILE A 295 6.37 21.56 -1.92
CA ILE A 295 6.50 22.00 -0.54
C ILE A 295 7.52 21.15 0.22
N PRO A 296 7.42 19.81 0.27
CA PRO A 296 8.36 19.01 1.05
C PRO A 296 9.79 19.01 0.50
N PHE A 297 10.00 19.27 -0.80
CA PHE A 297 11.33 19.41 -1.38
C PHE A 297 12.05 20.70 -0.94
N CYS A 298 11.28 21.78 -0.74
CA CYS A 298 11.83 23.09 -0.38
C CYS A 298 12.05 23.27 1.13
N MET A 299 11.53 22.36 1.96
CA MET A 299 11.66 22.38 3.43
C MET A 299 12.81 21.50 3.91
#